data_AF-A0A5A5R7M0-F1
#
_entry.id   AF-A0A5A5R7M0-F1
#
_cell.length_a   1.000
_cell.length_b   1.000
_cell.length_c   1.000
_cell.angle_alpha   90.00
_cell.angle_beta   90.00
_cell.angle_gamma   90.00
#
_symmetry.space_group_name_H-M   'P 1'
#
loop_
_entity.id
_entity.type
_entity.pdbx_description
1 polymer ?
#
loop_
_entity_poly.entity_id
_entity_poly.type
_entity_poly.pdbx_seq_one_letter_code
_entity_poly.pdbx_strand_id
1 'polypeptide(L)' 'MKLPNGELAEISMEKLIGYCLNPEHSRGKNQARVFRSRLGITAENAEVLRSLISQAALEG' A
#
# COMPACT_ATOMS: atom_id res chain seq x y z
N MET A 1 11.84 -0.75 5.95
CA MET A 1 12.91 -1.75 6.01
C MET A 1 13.31 -2.10 4.60
N LYS A 2 14.58 -1.93 4.29
CA LYS A 2 15.20 -2.35 3.05
C LYS A 2 15.02 -3.85 2.90
N LEU A 3 14.39 -4.25 1.81
CA LEU A 3 14.20 -5.64 1.46
C LEU A 3 15.43 -6.15 0.67
N PRO A 4 15.84 -7.41 0.86
CA PRO A 4 16.71 -8.07 -0.10
C PRO A 4 16.05 -8.05 -1.49
N ASN A 5 16.80 -7.59 -2.50
CA ASN A 5 16.32 -7.43 -3.88
C ASN A 5 15.04 -6.57 -4.00
N GLY A 6 14.94 -5.48 -3.23
CA GLY A 6 13.78 -4.59 -3.21
C GLY A 6 13.40 -4.00 -4.58
N GLU A 7 14.35 -3.91 -5.50
CA GLU A 7 14.16 -3.52 -6.90
C GLU A 7 13.32 -4.51 -7.71
N LEU A 8 13.23 -5.77 -7.25
CA LEU A 8 12.40 -6.82 -7.85
C LEU A 8 11.03 -6.94 -7.18
N ALA A 9 10.71 -6.09 -6.21
CA ALA A 9 9.46 -6.17 -5.47
C ALA A 9 8.25 -5.82 -6.36
N GLU A 10 7.32 -6.78 -6.48
CA GLU A 10 6.06 -6.54 -7.16
C GLU A 10 5.04 -5.89 -6.23
N ILE A 11 4.55 -4.71 -6.60
CA ILE A 11 3.50 -3.98 -5.88
C ILE A 11 2.28 -3.85 -6.79
N SER A 12 1.38 -4.83 -6.70
CA SER A 12 0.17 -4.88 -7.53
C SER A 12 -0.85 -3.81 -7.13
N MET A 13 -1.26 -2.99 -8.12
CA MET A 13 -2.31 -1.99 -7.95
C MET A 13 -3.68 -2.61 -7.65
N GLU A 14 -3.96 -3.78 -8.22
CA GLU A 14 -5.19 -4.53 -7.93
C GLU A 14 -5.26 -4.90 -6.44
N LYS A 15 -4.15 -5.34 -5.86
CA LYS A 15 -4.09 -5.68 -4.43
C LYS A 15 -4.15 -4.44 -3.54
N LEU A 16 -3.58 -3.31 -3.98
CA LEU A 16 -3.70 -2.05 -3.25
C LEU A 16 -5.15 -1.57 -3.22
N ILE A 17 -5.80 -1.46 -4.37
CA ILE A 17 -7.16 -0.91 -4.47
C ILE A 17 -8.21 -1.90 -3.98
N GLY A 18 -8.13 -3.17 -4.40
CA GLY A 18 -9.15 -4.18 -4.13
C GLY A 18 -9.12 -4.76 -2.72
N TYR A 19 -7.95 -4.74 -2.07
CA TYR A 19 -7.75 -5.31 -0.73
C TYR A 19 -7.25 -4.28 0.29
N CYS A 20 -6.06 -3.71 0.09
CA CYS A 20 -5.36 -2.94 1.12
C CYS A 20 -6.06 -1.62 1.48
N LEU A 21 -6.57 -0.92 0.46
CA LEU A 21 -7.24 0.38 0.56
C LEU A 21 -8.76 0.28 0.42
N ASN A 22 -9.29 -0.94 0.41
CA ASN A 22 -10.72 -1.19 0.30
C ASN A 22 -11.39 -1.24 1.68
N PRO A 23 -12.23 -0.25 2.05
CA PRO A 23 -12.94 -0.26 3.32
C PRO A 23 -14.03 -1.34 3.41
N GLU A 24 -14.52 -1.84 2.28
CA GLU A 24 -15.56 -2.87 2.20
C GLU A 24 -14.98 -4.29 2.18
N HIS A 25 -13.65 -4.43 2.04
CA HIS A 25 -13.02 -5.75 2.03
C HIS A 25 -13.05 -6.38 3.43
N SER A 26 -13.62 -7.59 3.53
CA SER A 26 -13.79 -8.35 4.78
C SER A 26 -12.57 -8.34 5.71
N ARG A 27 -11.39 -8.61 5.14
CA ARG A 27 -10.07 -8.57 5.82
C ARG A 27 -9.31 -7.23 5.68
N GLY A 28 -9.32 -6.62 4.50
CA GLY A 28 -8.54 -5.41 4.17
C GLY A 28 -9.01 -4.11 4.85
N LYS A 29 -10.27 -4.04 5.28
CA LYS A 29 -10.88 -2.83 5.88
C LYS A 29 -10.08 -2.18 7.01
N ASN A 30 -9.40 -2.98 7.83
CA ASN A 30 -8.58 -2.46 8.93
C ASN A 30 -7.33 -1.73 8.42
N GLN A 31 -6.71 -2.22 7.34
CA GLN A 31 -5.57 -1.56 6.69
C GLN A 31 -6.05 -0.26 6.03
N ALA A 32 -7.15 -0.30 5.28
CA ALA A 32 -7.73 0.87 4.63
C ALA A 32 -8.04 1.99 5.65
N ARG A 33 -8.58 1.62 6.81
CA ARG A 33 -8.82 2.56 7.92
C ARG A 33 -7.53 3.21 8.44
N VAL A 34 -6.45 2.44 8.62
CA VAL A 34 -5.17 2.96 9.11
C VAL A 34 -4.54 3.90 8.08
N PHE A 35 -4.47 3.49 6.81
CA PHE A 35 -3.92 4.32 5.73
C PHE A 35 -4.67 5.63 5.58
N ARG A 36 -6.01 5.58 5.57
CA ARG A 36 -6.84 6.79 5.51
C ARG A 36 -6.63 7.69 6.73
N SER A 37 -6.70 7.13 7.94
CA SER A 37 -6.65 7.94 9.18
C SER A 37 -5.27 8.52 9.50
N ARG A 38 -4.19 7.85 9.11
CA ARG A 38 -2.82 8.28 9.44
C ARG A 38 -2.14 9.04 8.31
N LEU A 39 -2.45 8.69 7.06
CA LEU A 39 -1.73 9.20 5.88
C LEU A 39 -2.65 9.85 4.85
N GLY A 40 -3.98 9.83 5.03
CA GLY A 40 -4.92 10.35 4.03
C GLY A 40 -4.92 9.55 2.72
N ILE A 41 -4.40 8.32 2.74
CA ILE A 41 -4.31 7.46 1.55
C ILE A 41 -5.57 6.62 1.42
N THR A 42 -6.17 6.65 0.23
CA THR A 42 -7.37 5.91 -0.18
C THR A 42 -7.12 5.28 -1.56
N ALA A 43 -8.09 4.51 -2.07
CA ALA A 43 -8.01 3.96 -3.42
C ALA A 43 -7.81 5.03 -4.52
N GLU A 44 -8.27 6.27 -4.28
CA GLU A 44 -8.18 7.38 -5.25
C GLU A 44 -6.75 7.89 -5.44
N ASN A 45 -5.87 7.70 -4.45
CA ASN A 45 -4.47 8.10 -4.50
C ASN A 45 -3.52 6.92 -4.22
N ALA A 46 -3.93 5.70 -4.60
CA ALA A 46 -3.20 4.46 -4.33
C ALA A 46 -1.76 4.43 -4.88
N GLU A 47 -1.46 5.18 -5.94
CA GLU A 47 -0.09 5.31 -6.48
C GLU A 47 0.88 5.92 -5.45
N VAL A 48 0.40 6.80 -4.55
CA VAL A 48 1.23 7.35 -3.47
C VAL A 48 1.72 6.22 -2.55
N LEU A 49 0.83 5.30 -2.18
CA LEU A 49 1.21 4.14 -1.37
C LEU A 49 2.18 3.22 -2.11
N ARG A 50 1.97 3.01 -3.42
CA ARG A 50 2.88 2.21 -4.24
C ARG A 50 4.29 2.80 -4.24
N SER A 51 4.44 4.10 -4.46
CA SER A 51 5.74 4.78 -4.41
C SER A 51 6.39 4.66 -3.03
N LEU A 52 5.64 4.88 -1.95
CA LEU A 52 6.16 4.77 -0.59
C LEU A 52 6.63 3.34 -0.26
N ILE A 53 5.87 2.31 -0.67
CA ILE A 53 6.27 0.91 -0.47
C ILE A 53 7.53 0.59 -1.28
N SER A 54 7.60 1.04 -2.54
CA SER A 54 8.77 0.84 -3.40
C SER A 54 10.02 1.50 -2.81
N GLN A 55 9.91 2.75 -2.37
CA GLN A 55 11.01 3.45 -1.72
C GLN A 55 11.43 2.73 -0.43
N ALA A 56 10.48 2.34 0.41
CA ALA A 56 10.78 1.63 1.65
C ALA A 56 11.46 0.28 1.40
N ALA A 57 11.13 -0.41 0.31
CA ALA A 57 11.78 -1.66 -0.09
C ALA A 57 13.24 -1.45 -0.52
N LEU A 58 13.57 -0.32 -1.15
CA LEU A 58 14.92 -0.01 -1.63
C LEU A 58 15.83 0.58 -0.54
N GLU A 59 15.28 1.47 0.28
CA GLU A 59 16.05 2.39 1.13
C GLU A 59 15.85 2.17 2.64
N GLY A 60 14.81 1.42 3.02
CA GLY A 60 14.21 1.57 4.35
C GLY A 60 14.84 0.84 5.52
#